data_AF-A0A484MQN4-F1
#
_entry.id   AF-A0A484MQN4-F1
#
_cell.length_a   1.000
_cell.length_b   1.000
_cell.length_c   1.000
_cell.angle_alpha   90.00
_cell.angle_beta   90.00
_cell.angle_gamma   90.00
#
_symmetry.space_group_name_H-M   'P 1'
#
loop_
_entity.id
_entity.type
_entity.pdbx_description
1 polymer ?
#
loop_
_entity_poly.entity_id
_entity_poly.type
_entity_poly.pdbx_seq_one_letter_code
_entity_poly.pdbx_strand_id
1 'polypeptide(L)'
;METQRDGAPLSASNGCRESDMESEPNSKRRRRSSSYTALSDRTRELLEEKVSFPNGKYVMICCVFVPSIWASADGPMVYHTALASHELARRDDFVLVVVPMMREGFAHSYSAYQHFLLGFSCLAVPFCDSHQREYICSALGFDGKIKAVILDPSQKVLYHGPPIMFSQFGGAEHGSFPFTPERMDICLRRGGVLQDLSLNELLGLSDTDVLCNISKDAQITISELKQKFVGLYVCSDCRSLRKLREVHEECRRQKYELEIVVVCCPFEKQVPPKLHEKLIMDALASFKLIGWWFFPFNNTVFHRLMRMREIDSDPEGLFIVDPIEKYVDPYGLPIISDFGMYGYPFTRRKLIEKEFQRKMRLSLKSLLLPWDCVYGMRDTLTRWMVDYSTALLKNYIVVLYLFKEKEKFLADKLGARYTKNWKRKHSNVVVVAVNIDGSHTSGEDFMARGWFVCRAKPTKSAKLCDEFFHPLCNPCETVVAFGDDGMIQSMDPNHILKCRHPPFHGDLREEIARAFDDAGLHYMRHYNYS
;
A
#
# COMPACT_ATOMS: atom_id res chain seq x y z
N MET A 1 -20.75 -50.10 -36.71
CA MET A 1 -20.11 -49.19 -37.67
C MET A 1 -19.00 -48.48 -36.92
N GLU A 2 -17.87 -49.14 -36.65
CA GLU A 2 -16.70 -49.28 -37.57
C GLU A 2 -16.18 -47.88 -37.97
N THR A 3 -14.95 -47.46 -37.71
CA THR A 3 -13.68 -48.19 -37.50
C THR A 3 -12.65 -47.37 -36.71
N GLN A 4 -11.88 -48.08 -35.90
CA GLN A 4 -10.55 -47.78 -35.34
C GLN A 4 -9.44 -47.79 -36.41
N ARG A 5 -8.33 -47.07 -36.16
CA ARG A 5 -6.89 -47.48 -36.33
C ARG A 5 -6.02 -46.22 -36.16
N ASP A 6 -5.24 -46.09 -35.09
CA ASP A 6 -3.89 -46.66 -34.82
C ASP A 6 -2.73 -45.93 -35.53
N GLY A 7 -1.73 -45.52 -34.74
CA GLY A 7 -0.37 -45.24 -35.23
C GLY A 7 0.36 -44.05 -34.58
N ALA A 8 1.09 -44.30 -33.49
CA ALA A 8 2.25 -43.51 -33.04
C ALA A 8 3.55 -44.27 -33.41
N PRO A 9 4.78 -43.83 -33.05
CA PRO A 9 5.49 -42.54 -33.10
C PRO A 9 6.88 -42.68 -33.82
N LEU A 10 7.71 -41.62 -33.94
CA LEU A 10 9.20 -41.61 -34.12
C LEU A 10 9.66 -40.13 -34.31
N SER A 11 10.28 -39.46 -33.32
CA SER A 11 11.72 -39.34 -32.99
C SER A 11 12.58 -38.43 -33.89
N ALA A 12 13.13 -37.34 -33.31
CA ALA A 12 14.48 -36.76 -33.52
C ALA A 12 14.53 -35.39 -32.79
N SER A 13 15.10 -35.26 -31.59
CA SER A 13 16.53 -35.08 -31.26
C SER A 13 17.15 -33.74 -31.70
N ASN A 14 17.41 -32.88 -30.70
CA ASN A 14 18.59 -32.00 -30.50
C ASN A 14 18.15 -30.90 -29.52
N GLY A 15 18.73 -30.67 -28.33
CA GLY A 15 20.04 -31.03 -27.81
C GLY A 15 20.76 -29.75 -27.37
N CYS A 16 21.13 -29.68 -26.09
CA CYS A 16 22.04 -28.70 -25.44
C CYS A 16 21.46 -27.31 -25.09
N ARG A 17 21.73 -26.72 -23.93
CA ARG A 17 22.54 -27.10 -22.75
C ARG A 17 22.14 -26.13 -21.63
N GLU A 18 21.93 -26.66 -20.43
CA GLU A 18 22.03 -25.89 -19.19
C GLU A 18 23.47 -25.42 -18.98
N SER A 19 23.61 -24.23 -18.42
CA SER A 19 24.78 -23.87 -17.62
C SER A 19 24.32 -22.96 -16.49
N ASP A 20 24.35 -23.52 -15.29
CA ASP A 20 24.26 -22.83 -14.01
C ASP A 20 25.36 -21.77 -13.88
N MET A 21 25.02 -20.62 -13.32
CA MET A 21 25.97 -19.83 -12.55
C MET A 21 25.22 -19.08 -11.44
N GLU A 22 25.50 -19.48 -10.21
CA GLU A 22 25.16 -18.79 -8.98
C GLU A 22 25.68 -17.34 -8.99
N SER A 23 24.89 -16.38 -8.52
CA SER A 23 25.43 -15.21 -7.81
C SER A 23 24.35 -14.48 -6.99
N GLU A 24 24.72 -14.26 -5.73
CA GLU A 24 24.10 -13.57 -4.58
C GLU A 24 23.21 -12.32 -4.81
N PRO A 25 22.35 -11.97 -3.82
CA PRO A 25 21.34 -10.92 -3.93
C PRO A 25 21.93 -9.54 -3.63
N ASN A 26 22.11 -8.70 -4.64
CA ASN A 26 22.50 -7.31 -4.44
C ASN A 26 21.29 -6.38 -4.51
N SER A 27 20.82 -5.98 -3.34
CA SER A 27 19.80 -4.95 -3.14
C SER A 27 20.34 -3.59 -3.56
N LYS A 28 20.03 -3.18 -4.80
CA LYS A 28 20.15 -1.77 -5.20
C LYS A 28 18.83 -1.32 -5.81
N ARG A 29 18.10 -0.54 -4.99
CA ARG A 29 17.03 0.38 -5.42
C ARG A 29 17.43 1.05 -6.74
N ARG A 30 16.88 0.56 -7.85
CA ARG A 30 16.89 1.29 -9.13
C ARG A 30 15.99 2.50 -8.94
N ARG A 31 16.59 3.65 -8.60
CA ARG A 31 15.96 4.95 -8.86
C ARG A 31 15.66 5.01 -10.36
N ARG A 32 14.38 4.99 -10.74
CA ARG A 32 13.96 5.39 -12.08
C ARG A 32 14.36 6.85 -12.25
N SER A 33 15.49 7.08 -12.93
CA SER A 33 15.89 8.40 -13.41
C SER A 33 14.92 8.80 -14.52
N SER A 34 14.04 9.76 -14.24
CA SER A 34 13.32 10.50 -15.27
C SER A 34 14.33 11.36 -16.01
N SER A 35 14.70 10.98 -17.23
CA SER A 35 15.56 11.79 -18.09
C SER A 35 14.74 12.95 -18.67
N TYR A 36 14.73 14.09 -17.99
CA TYR A 36 14.25 15.34 -18.54
C TYR A 36 15.25 15.80 -19.62
N THR A 37 14.79 15.98 -20.85
CA THR A 37 15.62 16.51 -21.94
C THR A 37 15.43 18.03 -21.97
N ALA A 38 16.52 18.79 -21.86
CA ALA A 38 16.47 20.24 -22.03
C ALA A 38 16.10 20.56 -23.48
N LEU A 39 15.22 21.55 -23.69
CA LEU A 39 14.99 22.12 -25.04
C LEU A 39 16.34 22.61 -25.59
N SER A 40 16.61 22.38 -26.88
CA SER A 40 17.73 23.04 -27.53
C SER A 40 17.51 24.56 -27.55
N ASP A 41 18.57 25.36 -27.39
CA ASP A 41 18.47 26.83 -27.42
C ASP A 41 17.86 27.33 -28.74
N ARG A 42 18.12 26.62 -29.84
CA ARG A 42 17.50 26.84 -31.15
C ARG A 42 15.98 26.65 -31.12
N THR A 43 15.47 25.66 -30.40
CA THR A 43 14.02 25.44 -30.26
C THR A 43 13.36 26.55 -29.43
N ARG A 44 14.07 27.10 -28.43
CA ARG A 44 13.57 28.22 -27.61
C ARG A 44 13.40 29.48 -28.45
N GLU A 45 14.44 29.87 -29.18
CA GLU A 45 14.40 31.04 -30.08
C GLU A 45 13.28 30.91 -31.13
N LEU A 46 13.08 29.71 -31.69
CA LEU A 46 12.05 29.46 -32.72
C LEU A 46 10.60 29.53 -32.21
N LEU A 47 10.37 29.24 -30.92
CA LEU A 47 9.05 29.38 -30.29
C LEU A 47 8.75 30.83 -29.91
N GLU A 48 9.78 31.57 -29.48
CA GLU A 48 9.69 32.99 -29.12
C GLU A 48 9.46 33.91 -30.34
N GLU A 49 10.01 33.58 -31.51
CA GLU A 49 9.98 34.44 -32.70
C GLU A 49 8.66 34.38 -33.51
N LYS A 50 7.92 33.25 -33.48
CA LYS A 50 6.86 32.97 -34.47
C LYS A 50 5.48 32.59 -33.94
N VAL A 51 5.30 32.40 -32.63
CA VAL A 51 4.00 32.02 -32.08
C VAL A 51 3.49 33.08 -31.11
N SER A 52 2.54 33.90 -31.57
CA SER A 52 1.88 34.91 -30.75
C SER A 52 0.84 34.24 -29.84
N PHE A 53 1.16 34.07 -28.57
CA PHE A 53 0.24 33.56 -27.57
C PHE A 53 -0.49 34.68 -26.83
N PRO A 54 -1.60 34.38 -26.14
CA PRO A 54 -2.22 35.35 -25.24
C PRO A 54 -1.20 35.81 -24.18
N ASN A 55 -0.82 37.09 -24.21
CA ASN A 55 0.12 37.66 -23.26
C ASN A 55 -0.41 37.50 -21.82
N GLY A 56 0.46 37.09 -20.90
CA GLY A 56 0.15 37.01 -19.47
C GLY A 56 -0.43 35.68 -18.97
N LYS A 57 -0.49 34.62 -19.80
CA LYS A 57 -0.98 33.30 -19.40
C LYS A 57 0.11 32.23 -19.49
N TYR A 58 -0.03 31.18 -18.68
CA TYR A 58 0.70 29.94 -18.89
C TYR A 58 0.17 29.24 -20.15
N VAL A 59 1.08 28.76 -20.99
CA VAL A 59 0.71 28.10 -22.25
C VAL A 59 1.30 26.70 -22.27
N MET A 60 0.46 25.70 -22.52
CA MET A 60 0.92 24.35 -22.80
C MET A 60 0.68 24.04 -24.27
N ILE A 61 1.74 23.67 -25.00
CA ILE A 61 1.64 23.16 -26.36
C ILE A 61 1.82 21.65 -26.30
N CYS A 62 0.86 20.89 -26.84
CA CYS A 62 0.83 19.44 -26.77
C CYS A 62 0.75 18.80 -28.16
N CYS A 63 1.84 18.19 -28.60
CA CYS A 63 1.92 17.42 -29.85
C CYS A 63 1.43 16.00 -29.62
N VAL A 64 0.50 15.52 -30.45
CA VAL A 64 -0.14 14.22 -30.31
C VAL A 64 -0.55 13.65 -31.66
N PHE A 65 -0.47 12.33 -31.82
CA PHE A 65 -0.96 11.67 -33.04
C PHE A 65 -2.49 11.51 -33.04
N VAL A 66 -3.07 11.69 -34.22
CA VAL A 66 -4.51 11.59 -34.45
C VAL A 66 -4.80 10.66 -35.64
N PRO A 67 -5.69 9.66 -35.49
CA PRO A 67 -6.41 9.32 -34.26
C PRO A 67 -5.49 8.75 -33.17
N SER A 68 -5.87 8.94 -31.91
CA SER A 68 -5.29 8.16 -30.82
C SER A 68 -5.91 6.76 -30.85
N ILE A 69 -5.06 5.75 -30.86
CA ILE A 69 -5.49 4.35 -30.84
C ILE A 69 -5.49 3.93 -29.37
N TRP A 70 -6.65 3.53 -28.84
CA TRP A 70 -6.80 3.17 -27.42
C TRP A 70 -5.70 2.22 -26.92
N ALA A 71 -5.43 1.16 -27.69
CA ALA A 71 -4.45 0.11 -27.35
C ALA A 71 -2.97 0.49 -27.65
N SER A 72 -2.72 1.70 -28.13
CA SER A 72 -1.35 2.17 -28.38
C SER A 72 -0.61 2.48 -27.08
N ALA A 73 0.72 2.49 -27.14
CA ALA A 73 1.56 2.84 -26.01
C ALA A 73 1.32 4.27 -25.50
N ASP A 74 0.88 5.20 -26.36
CA ASP A 74 0.57 6.58 -26.01
C ASP A 74 -0.88 6.78 -25.54
N GLY A 75 -1.79 5.84 -25.81
CA GLY A 75 -3.21 5.91 -25.46
C GLY A 75 -3.51 6.35 -24.02
N PRO A 76 -2.93 5.71 -22.97
CA PRO A 76 -3.15 6.10 -21.59
C PRO A 76 -2.73 7.55 -21.30
N MET A 77 -1.60 7.99 -21.85
CA MET A 77 -1.08 9.34 -21.64
C MET A 77 -1.98 10.38 -22.32
N VAL A 78 -2.46 10.09 -23.53
CA VAL A 78 -3.45 10.93 -24.23
C VAL A 78 -4.74 11.03 -23.42
N TYR A 79 -5.22 9.91 -22.87
CA TYR A 79 -6.42 9.87 -22.03
C TYR A 79 -6.29 10.75 -20.78
N HIS A 80 -5.22 10.60 -19.99
CA HIS A 80 -5.01 11.45 -18.81
C HIS A 80 -4.82 12.93 -19.16
N THR A 81 -4.16 13.22 -20.29
CA THR A 81 -4.01 14.59 -20.78
C THR A 81 -5.35 15.20 -21.18
N ALA A 82 -6.22 14.41 -21.82
CA ALA A 82 -7.59 14.82 -22.16
C ALA A 82 -8.40 15.15 -20.90
N LEU A 83 -8.38 14.29 -19.88
CA LEU A 83 -9.05 14.56 -18.60
C LEU A 83 -8.52 15.83 -17.92
N ALA A 84 -7.19 15.98 -17.86
CA ALA A 84 -6.56 17.16 -17.29
C ALA A 84 -6.89 18.43 -18.06
N SER A 85 -7.10 18.36 -19.39
CA SER A 85 -7.49 19.53 -20.18
C SER A 85 -8.82 20.14 -19.72
N HIS A 86 -9.80 19.31 -19.36
CA HIS A 86 -11.08 19.77 -18.83
C HIS A 86 -10.94 20.44 -17.46
N GLU A 87 -10.01 19.94 -16.63
CA GLU A 87 -9.67 20.55 -15.34
C GLU A 87 -9.00 21.91 -15.52
N LEU A 88 -7.99 21.97 -16.40
CA LEU A 88 -7.20 23.18 -16.68
C LEU A 88 -8.00 24.26 -17.40
N ALA A 89 -8.99 23.91 -18.21
CA ALA A 89 -9.86 24.86 -18.90
C ALA A 89 -10.72 25.71 -17.95
N ARG A 90 -10.85 25.31 -16.67
CA ARG A 90 -11.50 26.14 -15.63
C ARG A 90 -10.61 27.27 -15.12
N ARG A 91 -9.33 27.29 -15.49
CA ARG A 91 -8.39 28.33 -15.09
C ARG A 91 -8.36 29.44 -16.12
N ASP A 92 -8.41 30.68 -15.65
CA ASP A 92 -8.30 31.85 -16.52
C ASP A 92 -6.85 32.16 -16.93
N ASP A 93 -5.87 31.68 -16.16
CA ASP A 93 -4.44 31.95 -16.33
C ASP A 93 -3.68 30.89 -17.15
N PHE A 94 -4.39 29.90 -17.73
CA PHE A 94 -3.78 28.78 -18.45
C PHE A 94 -4.47 28.53 -19.80
N VAL A 95 -3.68 28.17 -20.82
CA VAL A 95 -4.18 27.80 -22.15
C VAL A 95 -3.50 26.52 -22.63
N LEU A 96 -4.30 25.52 -22.99
CA LEU A 96 -3.82 24.33 -23.70
C LEU A 96 -4.01 24.50 -25.21
N VAL A 97 -2.93 24.34 -25.96
CA VAL A 97 -2.90 24.28 -27.42
C VAL A 97 -2.50 22.88 -27.86
N VAL A 98 -3.41 22.14 -28.47
CA VAL A 98 -3.13 20.83 -29.05
C VAL A 98 -2.62 20.99 -30.48
N VAL A 99 -1.61 20.22 -30.86
CA VAL A 99 -1.03 20.15 -32.21
C VAL A 99 -1.26 18.72 -32.74
N PRO A 100 -2.38 18.49 -33.45
CA PRO A 100 -2.72 17.17 -34.00
C PRO A 100 -1.84 16.79 -35.18
N MET A 101 -0.97 15.79 -35.01
CA MET A 101 -0.29 15.16 -36.14
C MET A 101 -1.15 14.04 -36.68
N MET A 102 -1.58 14.13 -37.93
CA MET A 102 -2.41 13.08 -38.53
C MET A 102 -1.54 11.85 -38.81
N ARG A 103 -1.99 10.68 -38.37
CA ARG A 103 -1.34 9.41 -38.69
C ARG A 103 -1.44 9.12 -40.18
N GLU A 104 -0.52 8.30 -40.68
CA GLU A 104 -0.58 7.77 -42.04
C GLU A 104 -1.94 7.09 -42.29
N GLY A 105 -2.54 7.33 -43.46
CA GLY A 105 -3.91 6.92 -43.78
C GLY A 105 -5.02 7.87 -43.29
N PHE A 106 -4.72 8.82 -42.39
CA PHE A 106 -5.69 9.80 -41.87
C PHE A 106 -5.36 11.25 -42.24
N ALA A 107 -4.32 11.50 -43.04
CA ALA A 107 -3.85 12.84 -43.40
C ALA A 107 -4.94 13.78 -43.93
N HIS A 108 -5.94 13.25 -44.64
CA HIS A 108 -7.07 13.99 -45.21
C HIS A 108 -8.39 13.82 -44.43
N SER A 109 -8.37 13.15 -43.28
CA SER A 109 -9.57 12.87 -42.48
C SER A 109 -9.86 14.00 -41.49
N TYR A 110 -10.60 15.01 -41.95
CA TYR A 110 -11.08 16.08 -41.07
C TYR A 110 -12.01 15.54 -39.96
N SER A 111 -12.79 14.49 -40.25
CA SER A 111 -13.66 13.85 -39.26
C SER A 111 -12.87 13.22 -38.11
N ALA A 112 -11.74 12.55 -38.39
CA ALA A 112 -10.87 12.01 -37.35
C ALA A 112 -10.24 13.12 -36.49
N TYR A 113 -9.82 14.22 -37.14
CA TYR A 113 -9.33 15.42 -36.46
C TYR A 113 -10.37 16.00 -35.50
N GLN A 114 -11.59 16.25 -35.99
CA GLN A 114 -12.68 16.81 -35.17
C GLN A 114 -13.06 15.88 -34.02
N HIS A 115 -13.28 14.59 -34.32
CA HIS A 115 -13.71 13.62 -33.32
C HIS A 115 -12.68 13.48 -32.18
N PHE A 116 -11.38 13.49 -32.51
CA PHE A 116 -10.33 13.47 -31.51
C PHE A 116 -10.39 14.70 -30.58
N LEU A 117 -10.56 15.90 -31.15
CA LEU A 117 -10.59 17.14 -30.36
C LEU A 117 -11.81 17.27 -29.46
N LEU A 118 -12.92 16.56 -29.73
CA LEU A 118 -14.07 16.51 -28.81
C LEU A 118 -13.71 15.95 -27.43
N GLY A 119 -12.63 15.17 -27.34
CA GLY A 119 -12.12 14.65 -26.07
C GLY A 119 -11.33 15.68 -25.25
N PHE A 120 -11.04 16.86 -25.77
CA PHE A 120 -10.21 17.87 -25.12
C PHE A 120 -10.96 19.19 -24.91
N SER A 121 -10.65 19.88 -23.82
CA SER A 121 -10.94 21.31 -23.66
C SER A 121 -9.68 22.10 -23.98
N CYS A 122 -9.48 22.44 -25.25
CA CYS A 122 -8.27 23.09 -25.73
C CYS A 122 -8.51 24.00 -26.94
N LEU A 123 -7.51 24.82 -27.25
CA LEU A 123 -7.30 25.35 -28.59
C LEU A 123 -6.56 24.29 -29.42
N ALA A 124 -6.69 24.34 -30.75
CA ALA A 124 -5.98 23.43 -31.63
C ALA A 124 -5.44 24.16 -32.87
N VAL A 125 -4.26 23.75 -33.35
CA VAL A 125 -3.72 24.24 -34.61
C VAL A 125 -4.61 23.73 -35.76
N PRO A 126 -5.20 24.61 -36.60
CA PRO A 126 -6.23 24.23 -37.57
C PRO A 126 -5.83 23.09 -38.51
N PHE A 127 -6.80 22.24 -38.88
CA PHE A 127 -6.58 21.10 -39.77
C PHE A 127 -5.98 21.45 -41.14
N CYS A 128 -6.36 22.60 -41.70
CA CYS A 128 -5.83 23.07 -42.99
C CYS A 128 -4.35 23.49 -42.93
N ASP A 129 -3.80 23.75 -41.74
CA ASP A 129 -2.44 24.26 -41.57
C ASP A 129 -1.46 23.14 -41.22
N SER A 130 -1.27 22.20 -42.16
CA SER A 130 -0.40 21.03 -41.94
C SER A 130 1.06 21.42 -41.75
N HIS A 131 1.54 22.41 -42.51
CA HIS A 131 2.92 22.90 -42.42
C HIS A 131 3.23 23.48 -41.03
N GLN A 132 2.31 24.26 -40.45
CA GLN A 132 2.52 24.77 -39.09
C GLN A 132 2.53 23.65 -38.04
N ARG A 133 1.67 22.64 -38.19
CA ARG A 133 1.66 21.47 -37.28
C ARG A 133 2.97 20.69 -37.36
N GLU A 134 3.43 20.38 -38.57
CA GLU A 134 4.71 19.71 -38.82
C GLU A 134 5.89 20.50 -38.26
N TYR A 135 5.90 21.82 -38.47
CA TYR A 135 6.93 22.70 -37.94
C TYR A 135 6.98 22.69 -36.41
N ILE A 136 5.84 22.88 -35.74
CA ILE A 136 5.79 22.88 -34.26
C ILE A 136 6.21 21.51 -33.72
N CYS A 137 5.72 20.42 -34.30
CA CYS A 137 6.08 19.07 -33.90
C CYS A 137 7.57 18.78 -34.08
N SER A 138 8.15 19.18 -35.22
CA SER A 138 9.58 19.08 -35.47
C SER A 138 10.39 19.88 -34.45
N ALA A 139 10.00 21.13 -34.20
CA ALA A 139 10.67 22.02 -33.23
C ALA A 139 10.70 21.40 -31.82
N LEU A 140 9.57 20.84 -31.36
CA LEU A 140 9.46 20.19 -30.05
C LEU A 140 10.10 18.79 -30.01
N GLY A 141 10.62 18.30 -31.13
CA GLY A 141 11.20 16.97 -31.27
C GLY A 141 10.18 15.85 -31.07
N PHE A 142 8.95 16.03 -31.55
CA PHE A 142 7.91 15.02 -31.51
C PHE A 142 8.37 13.79 -32.31
N ASP A 143 8.56 12.67 -31.60
CA ASP A 143 9.08 11.40 -32.12
C ASP A 143 7.97 10.35 -32.27
N GLY A 144 6.72 10.80 -32.19
CA GLY A 144 5.54 9.95 -32.22
C GLY A 144 4.99 9.56 -30.85
N LYS A 145 5.62 9.98 -29.75
CA LYS A 145 5.03 9.95 -28.42
C LYS A 145 4.51 11.33 -28.07
N ILE A 146 3.35 11.39 -27.40
CA ILE A 146 2.77 12.65 -26.93
C ILE A 146 3.80 13.47 -26.16
N LYS A 147 3.93 14.74 -26.54
CA LYS A 147 4.98 15.63 -26.04
C LYS A 147 4.38 16.99 -25.72
N ALA A 148 4.73 17.52 -24.57
CA ALA A 148 4.25 18.78 -24.05
C ALA A 148 5.42 19.72 -23.80
N VAL A 149 5.20 21.01 -24.07
CA VAL A 149 6.00 22.10 -23.51
C VAL A 149 5.07 23.01 -22.72
N ILE A 150 5.51 23.44 -21.53
CA ILE A 150 4.79 24.41 -20.71
C ILE A 150 5.63 25.68 -20.63
N LEU A 151 5.02 26.81 -20.97
CA LEU A 151 5.58 28.14 -20.94
C LEU A 151 4.93 28.95 -19.82
N ASP A 152 5.72 29.77 -19.14
CA ASP A 152 5.20 30.76 -18.20
C ASP A 152 4.64 32.01 -18.92
N PRO A 153 4.00 32.95 -18.21
CA PRO A 153 3.51 34.20 -18.79
C PRO A 153 4.56 35.07 -19.49
N SER A 154 5.85 34.84 -19.21
CA SER A 154 7.00 35.51 -19.85
C SER A 154 7.57 34.69 -21.02
N GLN A 155 6.85 33.66 -21.48
CA GLN A 155 7.25 32.71 -22.52
C GLN A 155 8.46 31.83 -22.17
N LYS A 156 8.88 31.79 -20.90
CA LYS A 156 9.97 30.92 -20.48
C LYS A 156 9.50 29.48 -20.35
N VAL A 157 10.28 28.56 -20.90
CA VAL A 157 10.03 27.11 -20.76
C VAL A 157 10.18 26.66 -19.31
N LEU A 158 9.08 26.15 -18.75
CA LEU A 158 9.01 25.53 -17.43
C LEU A 158 9.11 24.00 -17.48
N TYR A 159 8.60 23.40 -18.55
CA TYR A 159 8.57 21.95 -18.72
C TYR A 159 8.70 21.58 -20.20
N HIS A 160 9.43 20.51 -20.50
CA HIS A 160 9.43 19.85 -21.81
C HIS A 160 9.59 18.35 -21.66
N GLY A 161 8.68 17.59 -22.28
CA GLY A 161 8.68 16.14 -22.22
C GLY A 161 7.29 15.55 -22.35
N PRO A 162 7.12 14.25 -22.10
CA PRO A 162 5.81 13.61 -22.09
C PRO A 162 4.97 14.13 -20.90
N PRO A 163 3.67 14.40 -21.02
CA PRO A 163 2.83 14.97 -19.97
C PRO A 163 2.50 13.98 -18.81
N ILE A 164 3.52 13.34 -18.24
CA ILE A 164 3.42 12.34 -17.17
C ILE A 164 2.75 12.88 -15.90
N MET A 165 2.83 14.19 -15.68
CA MET A 165 2.23 14.84 -14.52
C MET A 165 0.72 14.58 -14.45
N PHE A 166 0.02 14.50 -15.59
CA PHE A 166 -1.43 14.31 -15.57
C PHE A 166 -1.84 12.89 -15.17
N SER A 167 -1.02 11.88 -15.49
CA SER A 167 -1.23 10.52 -14.98
C SER A 167 -0.90 10.36 -13.49
N GLN A 168 -0.23 11.36 -12.90
CA GLN A 168 0.18 11.32 -11.50
C GLN A 168 -0.66 12.23 -10.61
N PHE A 169 -1.08 13.40 -11.09
CA PHE A 169 -1.68 14.47 -10.30
C PHE A 169 -3.05 14.93 -10.81
N GLY A 170 -3.39 14.68 -12.08
CA GLY A 170 -4.45 15.40 -12.76
C GLY A 170 -4.07 16.86 -13.07
N GLY A 171 -5.03 17.63 -13.58
CA GLY A 171 -4.83 19.02 -14.01
C GLY A 171 -5.13 20.07 -12.95
N ALA A 172 -5.87 19.73 -11.89
CA ALA A 172 -6.30 20.69 -10.86
C ALA A 172 -5.56 20.55 -9.52
N GLU A 173 -4.50 19.73 -9.42
CA GLU A 173 -3.71 19.61 -8.19
C GLU A 173 -2.90 20.88 -7.91
N HIS A 174 -3.39 21.72 -7.00
CA HIS A 174 -2.87 23.05 -6.70
C HIS A 174 -1.36 23.08 -6.40
N GLY A 175 -0.84 22.07 -5.67
CA GLY A 175 0.57 22.03 -5.30
C GLY A 175 1.50 21.76 -6.49
N SER A 176 0.98 21.18 -7.58
CA SER A 176 1.79 20.73 -8.72
C SER A 176 1.92 21.81 -9.79
N PHE A 177 0.91 22.65 -9.98
CA PHE A 177 0.90 23.74 -10.95
C PHE A 177 2.02 24.77 -10.67
N PRO A 178 2.77 25.31 -11.64
CA PRO A 178 2.65 25.14 -13.10
C PRO A 178 3.46 23.94 -13.65
N PHE A 179 3.51 22.85 -12.89
CA PHE A 179 4.10 21.56 -13.27
C PHE A 179 5.60 21.60 -13.53
N THR A 180 6.33 22.44 -12.79
CA THR A 180 7.80 22.38 -12.78
C THR A 180 8.26 21.08 -12.09
N PRO A 181 9.43 20.53 -12.45
CA PRO A 181 9.99 19.36 -11.78
C PRO A 181 10.02 19.48 -10.25
N GLU A 182 10.36 20.67 -9.73
CA GLU A 182 10.44 20.94 -8.29
C GLU A 182 9.06 20.88 -7.63
N ARG A 183 8.03 21.46 -8.25
CA ARG A 183 6.66 21.41 -7.70
C ARG A 183 6.08 20.00 -7.73
N MET A 184 6.32 19.26 -8.80
CA MET A 184 5.91 17.85 -8.89
C MET A 184 6.57 17.01 -7.79
N ASP A 185 7.87 17.20 -7.57
CA ASP A 185 8.61 16.49 -6.52
C ASP A 185 8.10 16.84 -5.10
N ILE A 186 7.78 18.11 -4.82
CA ILE A 186 7.13 18.52 -3.57
C ILE A 186 5.77 17.81 -3.40
N CYS A 187 4.95 17.76 -4.46
CA CYS A 187 3.68 17.05 -4.44
C CYS A 187 3.81 15.55 -4.17
N LEU A 188 4.82 14.88 -4.77
CA LEU A 188 5.07 13.46 -4.53
C LEU A 188 5.44 13.19 -3.09
N ARG A 189 6.27 14.05 -2.47
CA ARG A 189 6.63 13.91 -1.05
C ARG A 189 5.42 14.12 -0.14
N ARG A 190 4.53 15.06 -0.47
CA ARG A 190 3.29 15.31 0.30
C ARG A 190 2.29 14.16 0.19
N GLY A 191 2.24 13.45 -0.94
CA GLY A 191 1.32 12.32 -1.15
C GLY A 191 1.48 11.17 -0.15
N GLY A 192 2.65 11.06 0.51
CA GLY A 192 2.88 10.08 1.57
C GLY A 192 2.58 10.58 2.99
N VAL A 193 2.17 11.85 3.17
CA VAL A 193 1.83 12.40 4.48
C VAL A 193 0.37 12.07 4.78
N LEU A 194 0.14 11.19 5.75
CA LEU A 194 -1.19 10.73 6.15
C LEU A 194 -1.71 11.40 7.44
N GLN A 195 -0.88 12.25 8.05
CA GLN A 195 -1.15 12.98 9.28
C GLN A 195 -1.73 14.37 8.98
N ASP A 196 -2.61 14.83 9.86
CA ASP A 196 -3.25 16.15 9.83
C ASP A 196 -4.00 16.47 8.53
N LEU A 197 -4.39 15.43 7.77
CA LEU A 197 -5.22 15.58 6.57
C LEU A 197 -6.70 15.62 6.96
N SER A 198 -7.37 16.70 6.56
CA SER A 198 -8.81 16.83 6.70
C SER A 198 -9.57 16.20 5.52
N LEU A 199 -10.82 15.82 5.75
CA LEU A 199 -11.69 15.24 4.72
C LEU A 199 -11.85 16.16 3.49
N ASN A 200 -11.98 17.47 3.73
CA ASN A 200 -12.15 18.46 2.67
C ASN A 200 -10.87 18.62 1.83
N GLU A 201 -9.68 18.53 2.44
CA GLU A 201 -8.41 18.49 1.70
C GLU A 201 -8.28 17.23 0.85
N LEU A 202 -8.68 16.07 1.36
CA LEU A 202 -8.66 14.81 0.62
C LEU A 202 -9.54 14.89 -0.63
N LEU A 203 -10.79 15.34 -0.48
CA LEU A 203 -11.78 15.42 -1.55
C LEU A 203 -11.64 16.68 -2.42
N GLY A 204 -10.80 17.64 -2.04
CA GLY A 204 -10.68 18.92 -2.75
C GLY A 204 -11.98 19.73 -2.75
N LEU A 205 -12.74 19.65 -1.65
CA LEU A 205 -14.01 20.35 -1.47
C LEU A 205 -13.88 21.45 -0.41
N SER A 206 -14.79 22.42 -0.48
CA SER A 206 -15.03 23.41 0.57
C SER A 206 -15.99 22.86 1.63
N ASP A 207 -16.02 23.51 2.80
CA ASP A 207 -16.91 23.13 3.89
C ASP A 207 -18.40 23.26 3.55
N THR A 208 -18.73 24.15 2.61
CA THR A 208 -20.09 24.42 2.15
C THR A 208 -20.57 23.47 1.06
N ASP A 209 -19.66 22.69 0.46
CA ASP A 209 -20.05 21.71 -0.55
C ASP A 209 -20.88 20.60 0.08
N VAL A 210 -21.74 19.99 -0.73
CA VAL A 210 -22.68 18.95 -0.31
C VAL A 210 -22.46 17.67 -1.08
N LEU A 211 -22.62 16.54 -0.38
CA LEU A 211 -22.72 15.22 -1.00
C LEU A 211 -24.16 14.73 -0.92
N CYS A 212 -24.64 14.15 -2.02
CA CYS A 212 -25.92 13.45 -2.04
C CYS A 212 -25.70 11.99 -1.68
N ASN A 213 -26.69 11.37 -1.05
CA ASN A 213 -26.72 9.91 -0.95
C ASN A 213 -27.01 9.26 -2.31
N ILE A 214 -26.83 7.94 -2.37
CA ILE A 214 -26.96 7.17 -3.62
C ILE A 214 -28.38 7.27 -4.23
N SER A 215 -29.41 7.32 -3.39
CA SER A 215 -30.81 7.51 -3.80
C SER A 215 -31.19 8.96 -4.13
N LYS A 216 -30.30 9.92 -3.85
CA LYS A 216 -30.46 11.37 -4.08
C LYS A 216 -31.63 12.01 -3.33
N ASP A 217 -32.07 11.41 -2.24
CA ASP A 217 -33.14 11.91 -1.37
C ASP A 217 -32.62 12.58 -0.08
N ALA A 218 -31.32 12.48 0.21
CA ALA A 218 -30.66 13.18 1.30
C ALA A 218 -29.35 13.82 0.88
N GLN A 219 -28.95 14.86 1.60
CA GLN A 219 -27.69 15.58 1.42
C GLN A 219 -26.99 15.78 2.77
N ILE A 220 -25.66 15.89 2.73
CA ILE A 220 -24.82 16.23 3.88
C ILE A 220 -23.76 17.25 3.48
N THR A 221 -23.47 18.21 4.34
CA THR A 221 -22.38 19.16 4.10
C THR A 221 -21.02 18.54 4.43
N ILE A 222 -19.96 18.97 3.76
CA ILE A 222 -18.60 18.54 4.11
C ILE A 222 -18.22 19.00 5.52
N SER A 223 -18.72 20.16 5.98
CA SER A 223 -18.52 20.64 7.33
C SER A 223 -19.06 19.71 8.42
N GLU A 224 -20.20 19.06 8.18
CA GLU A 224 -20.78 18.05 9.06
C GLU A 224 -20.03 16.72 8.96
N LEU A 225 -19.77 16.28 7.73
CA LEU A 225 -19.17 14.97 7.47
C LEU A 225 -17.74 14.87 8.01
N LYS A 226 -16.95 15.95 7.94
CA LYS A 226 -15.57 15.97 8.46
C LYS A 226 -15.46 15.88 9.98
N GLN A 227 -16.56 16.04 10.72
CA GLN A 227 -16.61 15.84 12.17
C GLN A 227 -16.96 14.41 12.56
N LYS A 228 -17.30 13.56 11.58
CA LYS A 228 -17.69 12.17 11.79
C LYS A 228 -16.55 11.22 11.48
N PHE A 229 -16.67 9.98 11.94
CA PHE A 229 -15.79 8.89 11.54
C PHE A 229 -16.14 8.39 10.13
N VAL A 230 -15.26 8.64 9.15
CA VAL A 230 -15.57 8.44 7.72
C VAL A 230 -14.68 7.38 7.08
N GLY A 231 -15.29 6.45 6.35
CA GLY A 231 -14.63 5.58 5.39
C GLY A 231 -14.82 6.08 3.96
N LEU A 232 -13.74 6.53 3.30
CA LEU A 232 -13.75 6.85 1.87
C LEU A 232 -13.52 5.56 1.05
N TYR A 233 -14.58 4.99 0.51
CA TYR A 233 -14.52 3.79 -0.32
C TYR A 233 -14.25 4.19 -1.77
N VAL A 234 -13.02 3.97 -2.21
CA VAL A 234 -12.60 4.07 -3.62
C VAL A 234 -13.16 2.87 -4.36
N CYS A 235 -14.17 3.12 -5.20
CA CYS A 235 -14.91 2.08 -5.91
C CYS A 235 -14.57 2.12 -7.40
N SER A 236 -14.05 0.99 -7.89
CA SER A 236 -13.74 0.77 -9.31
C SER A 236 -14.65 -0.27 -9.95
N ASP A 237 -15.05 -1.33 -9.24
CA ASP A 237 -15.89 -2.39 -9.82
C ASP A 237 -16.86 -3.06 -8.86
N CYS A 238 -17.08 -2.43 -7.71
CA CYS A 238 -17.97 -2.88 -6.64
C CYS A 238 -17.62 -4.27 -6.08
N ARG A 239 -16.39 -4.76 -6.23
CA ARG A 239 -16.02 -6.13 -5.79
C ARG A 239 -16.05 -6.28 -4.27
N SER A 240 -15.58 -5.26 -3.56
CA SER A 240 -15.54 -5.25 -2.09
C SER A 240 -16.86 -4.78 -1.47
N LEU A 241 -17.81 -4.32 -2.28
CA LEU A 241 -19.04 -3.67 -1.82
C LEU A 241 -19.87 -4.56 -0.89
N ARG A 242 -19.98 -5.85 -1.21
CA ARG A 242 -20.72 -6.81 -0.39
C ARG A 242 -20.14 -6.89 1.03
N LYS A 243 -18.82 -7.10 1.14
CA LYS A 243 -18.12 -7.24 2.42
C LYS A 243 -18.19 -5.94 3.22
N LEU A 244 -18.01 -4.79 2.56
CA LEU A 244 -18.09 -3.49 3.21
C LEU A 244 -19.50 -3.18 3.71
N ARG A 245 -20.54 -3.56 2.96
CA ARG A 245 -21.95 -3.45 3.41
C ARG A 245 -22.21 -4.29 4.66
N GLU A 246 -21.77 -5.55 4.67
CA GLU A 246 -21.92 -6.45 5.82
C GLU A 246 -21.28 -5.85 7.10
N VAL A 247 -20.07 -5.28 6.97
CA VAL A 247 -19.40 -4.60 8.09
C VAL A 247 -20.11 -3.32 8.51
N HIS A 248 -20.61 -2.52 7.56
CA HIS A 248 -21.33 -1.28 7.86
C HIS A 248 -22.67 -1.56 8.58
N GLU A 249 -23.41 -2.57 8.16
CA GLU A 249 -24.62 -3.05 8.84
C GLU A 249 -24.32 -3.49 10.28
N GLU A 250 -23.22 -4.21 10.45
CA GLU A 250 -22.78 -4.69 11.76
C GLU A 250 -22.30 -3.55 12.67
N CYS A 251 -21.61 -2.53 12.14
CA CYS A 251 -21.29 -1.30 12.86
C CYS A 251 -22.57 -0.63 13.37
N ARG A 252 -23.58 -0.47 12.49
CA ARG A 252 -24.88 0.10 12.89
C ARG A 252 -25.57 -0.71 13.99
N ARG A 253 -25.55 -2.04 13.89
CA ARG A 253 -26.12 -2.94 14.91
C ARG A 253 -25.43 -2.78 16.27
N GLN A 254 -24.11 -2.63 16.27
CA GLN A 254 -23.30 -2.41 17.47
C GLN A 254 -23.27 -0.94 17.94
N LYS A 255 -23.93 -0.02 17.23
CA LYS A 255 -23.90 1.43 17.46
C LYS A 255 -22.49 2.03 17.37
N TYR A 256 -21.66 1.45 16.51
CA TYR A 256 -20.38 2.03 16.11
C TYR A 256 -20.60 3.10 15.05
N GLU A 257 -19.85 4.19 15.17
CA GLU A 257 -19.90 5.29 14.22
C GLU A 257 -19.09 4.92 12.98
N LEU A 258 -19.71 5.01 11.80
CA LEU A 258 -19.05 4.88 10.51
C LEU A 258 -19.96 5.43 9.41
N GLU A 259 -19.55 6.55 8.82
CA GLU A 259 -20.11 7.06 7.57
C GLU A 259 -19.30 6.54 6.39
N ILE A 260 -19.95 6.17 5.30
CA ILE A 260 -19.26 5.72 4.08
C ILE A 260 -19.49 6.72 2.96
N VAL A 261 -18.41 7.18 2.33
CA VAL A 261 -18.43 7.97 1.10
C VAL A 261 -17.88 7.11 -0.02
N VAL A 262 -18.69 6.83 -1.03
CA VAL A 262 -18.26 6.14 -2.23
C VAL A 262 -17.64 7.15 -3.19
N VAL A 263 -16.36 6.99 -3.46
CA VAL A 263 -15.62 7.80 -4.43
C VAL A 263 -15.53 7.01 -5.73
N CYS A 264 -16.23 7.49 -6.77
CA CYS A 264 -16.19 6.84 -8.08
C CYS A 264 -14.81 7.00 -8.71
N CYS A 265 -14.15 5.86 -8.98
CA CYS A 265 -12.80 5.82 -9.52
C CYS A 265 -12.78 4.93 -10.76
N PRO A 266 -12.80 5.52 -11.98
CA PRO A 266 -12.75 4.74 -13.20
C PRO A 266 -11.49 3.90 -13.24
N PHE A 267 -11.63 2.69 -13.77
CA PHE A 267 -10.50 1.82 -14.04
C PHE A 267 -9.39 2.59 -14.77
N GLU A 268 -8.14 2.23 -14.49
CA GLU A 268 -6.98 2.66 -15.30
C GLU A 268 -7.17 2.33 -16.79
N LYS A 269 -8.05 1.38 -17.11
CA LYS A 269 -8.42 0.98 -18.48
C LYS A 269 -9.34 2.02 -19.17
N GLN A 270 -8.92 3.28 -19.29
CA GLN A 270 -9.44 4.32 -20.20
C GLN A 270 -10.98 4.35 -20.48
N VAL A 271 -11.82 3.94 -19.52
CA VAL A 271 -13.28 3.96 -19.69
C VAL A 271 -13.73 5.41 -19.58
N PRO A 272 -14.56 5.94 -20.50
CA PRO A 272 -15.09 7.29 -20.37
C PRO A 272 -15.71 7.50 -18.98
N PRO A 273 -15.25 8.48 -18.18
CA PRO A 273 -15.61 8.54 -16.77
C PRO A 273 -17.11 8.61 -16.51
N LYS A 274 -17.86 9.34 -17.35
CA LYS A 274 -19.33 9.42 -17.24
C LYS A 274 -20.03 8.07 -17.44
N LEU A 275 -19.52 7.26 -18.36
CA LEU A 275 -20.06 5.91 -18.58
C LEU A 275 -19.74 5.03 -17.37
N HIS A 276 -18.51 5.10 -16.86
CA HIS A 276 -18.11 4.36 -15.68
C HIS A 276 -18.93 4.75 -14.44
N GLU A 277 -19.11 6.04 -14.19
CA GLU A 277 -19.92 6.57 -13.10
C GLU A 277 -21.34 6.03 -13.15
N LYS A 278 -21.95 6.00 -14.35
CA LYS A 278 -23.28 5.42 -14.56
C LYS A 278 -23.31 3.93 -14.18
N LEU A 279 -22.33 3.14 -14.64
CA LEU A 279 -22.26 1.71 -14.32
C LEU A 279 -22.10 1.46 -12.82
N ILE A 280 -21.26 2.24 -12.14
CA ILE A 280 -21.09 2.17 -10.69
C ILE A 280 -22.38 2.57 -9.98
N MET A 281 -23.03 3.65 -10.38
CA MET A 281 -24.30 4.08 -9.80
C MET A 281 -25.40 3.02 -9.95
N ASP A 282 -25.53 2.42 -11.13
CA ASP A 282 -26.48 1.34 -11.39
C ASP A 282 -26.19 0.11 -10.49
N ALA A 283 -24.91 -0.23 -10.33
CA ALA A 283 -24.49 -1.29 -9.42
C ALA A 283 -24.79 -0.94 -7.96
N LEU A 284 -24.44 0.25 -7.48
CA LEU A 284 -24.71 0.68 -6.10
C LEU A 284 -26.21 0.66 -5.77
N ALA A 285 -27.06 1.06 -6.72
CA ALA A 285 -28.52 1.05 -6.57
C ALA A 285 -29.07 -0.36 -6.29
N SER A 286 -28.46 -1.41 -6.86
CA SER A 286 -28.91 -2.80 -6.60
C SER A 286 -28.58 -3.29 -5.19
N PHE A 287 -27.66 -2.65 -4.47
CA PHE A 287 -27.21 -3.09 -3.14
C PHE A 287 -28.00 -2.49 -1.97
N LYS A 288 -28.94 -1.57 -2.23
CA LYS A 288 -29.78 -0.89 -1.21
C LYS A 288 -28.95 -0.30 -0.07
N LEU A 289 -27.92 0.46 -0.42
CA LEU A 289 -26.96 1.05 0.52
C LEU A 289 -27.59 2.24 1.26
N ILE A 290 -28.04 2.01 2.49
CA ILE A 290 -28.70 3.04 3.31
C ILE A 290 -27.63 3.89 4.03
N GLY A 291 -27.73 5.21 3.88
CA GLY A 291 -26.86 6.16 4.60
C GLY A 291 -25.44 6.28 4.02
N TRP A 292 -25.24 5.84 2.78
CA TRP A 292 -23.96 6.01 2.07
C TRP A 292 -24.02 7.24 1.18
N TRP A 293 -22.93 8.02 1.20
CA TRP A 293 -22.77 9.25 0.43
C TRP A 293 -22.03 8.96 -0.88
N PHE A 294 -22.32 9.72 -1.93
CA PHE A 294 -21.70 9.54 -3.22
C PHE A 294 -20.88 10.76 -3.62
N PHE A 295 -19.62 10.52 -3.96
CA PHE A 295 -18.72 11.50 -4.54
C PHE A 295 -18.46 11.14 -6.02
N PRO A 296 -18.90 11.99 -6.97
CA PRO A 296 -18.76 11.71 -8.41
C PRO A 296 -17.29 11.70 -8.83
N PHE A 297 -17.03 11.22 -10.06
CA PHE A 297 -15.64 11.15 -10.52
C PHE A 297 -14.97 12.52 -10.53
N ASN A 298 -13.78 12.58 -9.91
CA ASN A 298 -12.88 13.72 -9.99
C ASN A 298 -11.45 13.20 -10.25
N ASN A 299 -10.86 13.61 -11.38
CA ASN A 299 -9.57 13.10 -11.84
C ASN A 299 -8.42 13.44 -10.87
N THR A 300 -8.39 14.68 -10.37
CA THR A 300 -7.40 15.12 -9.38
C THR A 300 -7.51 14.34 -8.06
N VAL A 301 -8.72 14.16 -7.53
CA VAL A 301 -8.95 13.41 -6.28
C VAL A 301 -8.60 11.93 -6.45
N PHE A 302 -8.98 11.32 -7.58
CA PHE A 302 -8.59 9.95 -7.92
C PHE A 302 -7.08 9.76 -7.82
N HIS A 303 -6.32 10.60 -8.52
CA HIS A 303 -4.87 10.52 -8.50
C HIS A 303 -4.29 10.79 -7.11
N ARG A 304 -4.86 11.71 -6.34
CA ARG A 304 -4.45 11.98 -4.96
C ARG A 304 -4.59 10.75 -4.06
N LEU A 305 -5.75 10.12 -4.08
CA LEU A 305 -6.01 8.91 -3.29
C LEU A 305 -5.12 7.75 -3.74
N MET A 306 -4.92 7.56 -5.04
CA MET A 306 -4.03 6.50 -5.55
C MET A 306 -2.57 6.70 -5.11
N ARG A 307 -2.07 7.94 -5.05
CA ARG A 307 -0.71 8.22 -4.55
C ARG A 307 -0.51 7.93 -3.06
N MET A 308 -1.59 7.94 -2.28
CA MET A 308 -1.55 7.66 -0.84
C MET A 308 -1.49 6.14 -0.54
N ARG A 309 -1.63 5.29 -1.56
CA ARG A 309 -1.56 3.84 -1.44
C ARG A 309 -0.22 3.32 -1.94
N GLU A 310 0.13 2.10 -1.49
CA GLU A 310 1.24 1.37 -2.08
C GLU A 310 0.93 0.94 -3.52
N ILE A 311 1.98 0.90 -4.35
CA ILE A 311 1.92 0.74 -5.82
C ILE A 311 1.25 -0.57 -6.24
N ASP A 312 1.27 -1.61 -5.40
CA ASP A 312 0.74 -2.95 -5.71
C ASP A 312 -0.62 -3.25 -5.05
N SER A 313 -1.37 -2.20 -4.66
CA SER A 313 -2.65 -2.36 -3.98
C SER A 313 -3.82 -2.60 -4.94
N ASP A 314 -4.86 -3.30 -4.47
CA ASP A 314 -6.09 -3.57 -5.22
C ASP A 314 -6.69 -2.28 -5.82
N PRO A 315 -7.37 -2.32 -6.98
CA PRO A 315 -7.94 -1.11 -7.58
C PRO A 315 -9.04 -0.46 -6.72
N GLU A 316 -9.60 -1.20 -5.76
CA GLU A 316 -10.48 -0.65 -4.72
C GLU A 316 -9.72 -0.39 -3.42
N GLY A 317 -10.16 0.61 -2.66
CA GLY A 317 -9.54 1.00 -1.38
C GLY A 317 -10.57 1.55 -0.39
N LEU A 318 -10.25 1.53 0.90
CA LEU A 318 -11.03 2.22 1.94
C LEU A 318 -10.08 3.01 2.81
N PHE A 319 -10.17 4.33 2.72
CA PHE A 319 -9.41 5.23 3.58
C PHE A 319 -10.24 5.53 4.81
N ILE A 320 -9.70 5.19 5.98
CA ILE A 320 -10.30 5.52 7.26
C ILE A 320 -9.82 6.89 7.67
N VAL A 321 -10.74 7.84 7.73
CA VAL A 321 -10.49 9.23 8.10
C VAL A 321 -11.04 9.43 9.51
N ASP A 322 -10.13 9.54 10.48
CA ASP A 322 -10.48 9.75 11.88
C ASP A 322 -10.33 11.25 12.23
N PRO A 323 -11.43 11.95 12.56
CA PRO A 323 -11.38 13.38 12.87
C PRO A 323 -10.71 13.67 14.23
N ILE A 324 -10.68 12.71 15.15
CA ILE A 324 -10.09 12.83 16.47
C ILE A 324 -8.58 12.62 16.37
N GLU A 325 -8.19 11.53 15.70
CA GLU A 325 -6.80 11.15 15.55
C GLU A 325 -6.06 11.96 14.47
N LYS A 326 -6.80 12.68 13.62
CA LYS A 326 -6.30 13.45 12.48
C LYS A 326 -5.37 12.62 11.61
N TYR A 327 -5.77 11.38 11.36
CA TYR A 327 -4.98 10.42 10.63
C TYR A 327 -5.83 9.71 9.59
N VAL A 328 -5.23 9.47 8.43
CA VAL A 328 -5.86 8.75 7.32
C VAL A 328 -5.19 7.41 7.12
N ASP A 329 -5.90 6.31 7.40
CA ASP A 329 -5.38 4.97 7.15
C ASP A 329 -5.89 4.41 5.81
N PRO A 330 -5.03 4.23 4.79
CA PRO A 330 -5.45 3.74 3.47
C PRO A 330 -5.80 2.23 3.44
N TYR A 331 -5.64 1.52 4.56
CA TYR A 331 -5.75 0.06 4.63
C TYR A 331 -7.02 -0.45 5.31
N GLY A 332 -8.10 0.34 5.31
CA GLY A 332 -9.38 -0.08 5.90
C GLY A 332 -9.96 -1.34 5.26
N LEU A 333 -9.84 -1.52 3.93
CA LEU A 333 -10.32 -2.72 3.24
C LEU A 333 -9.54 -3.97 3.63
N PRO A 334 -8.19 -4.01 3.54
CA PRO A 334 -7.41 -5.14 4.04
C PRO A 334 -7.73 -5.49 5.49
N ILE A 335 -7.84 -4.50 6.38
CA ILE A 335 -8.18 -4.74 7.79
C ILE A 335 -9.55 -5.39 7.93
N ILE A 336 -10.56 -4.92 7.19
CA ILE A 336 -11.90 -5.53 7.16
C ILE A 336 -11.86 -6.96 6.61
N SER A 337 -11.07 -7.21 5.58
CA SER A 337 -10.92 -8.53 4.98
C SER A 337 -10.36 -9.53 5.99
N ASP A 338 -9.26 -9.16 6.66
CA ASP A 338 -8.48 -10.08 7.48
C ASP A 338 -9.02 -10.20 8.91
N PHE A 339 -9.46 -9.08 9.51
CA PHE A 339 -9.88 -9.00 10.92
C PHE A 339 -11.38 -8.84 11.11
N GLY A 340 -12.14 -8.53 10.05
CA GLY A 340 -13.57 -8.24 10.17
C GLY A 340 -13.87 -7.17 11.23
N MET A 341 -14.88 -7.40 12.06
CA MET A 341 -15.26 -6.47 13.13
C MET A 341 -14.22 -6.33 14.25
N TYR A 342 -13.33 -7.31 14.46
CA TYR A 342 -12.22 -7.15 15.40
C TYR A 342 -11.31 -5.98 14.98
N GLY A 343 -11.26 -5.69 13.68
CA GLY A 343 -10.51 -4.58 13.13
C GLY A 343 -11.01 -3.20 13.55
N TYR A 344 -12.29 -3.02 13.94
CA TYR A 344 -12.87 -1.70 14.24
C TYR A 344 -12.03 -0.92 15.28
N PRO A 345 -11.64 0.35 15.04
CA PRO A 345 -12.09 1.27 13.99
C PRO A 345 -11.31 1.16 12.66
N PHE A 346 -10.87 -0.03 12.28
CA PHE A 346 -10.27 -0.36 10.97
C PHE A 346 -9.00 0.43 10.64
N THR A 347 -8.25 0.86 11.65
CA THR A 347 -6.92 1.45 11.50
C THR A 347 -5.85 0.49 11.99
N ARG A 348 -4.69 0.51 11.33
CA ARG A 348 -3.53 -0.31 11.70
C ARG A 348 -3.11 -0.01 13.12
N ARG A 349 -3.05 1.27 13.51
CA ARG A 349 -2.70 1.70 14.87
C ARG A 349 -3.58 1.07 15.93
N LYS A 350 -4.90 1.11 15.76
CA LYS A 350 -5.82 0.57 16.78
C LYS A 350 -5.76 -0.95 16.85
N LEU A 351 -5.51 -1.63 15.74
CA LEU A 351 -5.30 -3.05 15.73
C LEU A 351 -4.02 -3.45 16.47
N ILE A 352 -2.90 -2.75 16.22
CA ILE A 352 -1.65 -2.96 16.95
C ILE A 352 -1.85 -2.69 18.45
N GLU A 353 -2.59 -1.64 18.81
CA GLU A 353 -2.88 -1.35 20.22
C GLU A 353 -3.71 -2.47 20.88
N LYS A 354 -4.72 -3.01 20.20
CA LYS A 354 -5.49 -4.16 20.72
C LYS A 354 -4.60 -5.37 20.97
N GLU A 355 -3.72 -5.68 20.03
CA GLU A 355 -2.77 -6.78 20.16
C GLU A 355 -1.74 -6.52 21.25
N PHE A 356 -1.24 -5.30 21.35
CA PHE A 356 -0.35 -4.89 22.42
C PHE A 356 -1.02 -5.09 23.78
N GLN A 357 -2.27 -4.65 23.96
CA GLN A 357 -3.03 -4.87 25.18
C GLN A 357 -3.31 -6.37 25.46
N ARG A 358 -3.55 -7.18 24.42
CA ARG A 358 -3.67 -8.65 24.56
C ARG A 358 -2.37 -9.25 25.08
N LYS A 359 -1.24 -8.87 24.49
CA LYS A 359 0.11 -9.35 24.87
C LYS A 359 0.52 -8.90 26.26
N MET A 360 0.23 -7.65 26.63
CA MET A 360 0.54 -7.11 27.97
C MET A 360 -0.27 -7.78 29.09
N ARG A 361 -1.36 -8.50 28.78
CA ARG A 361 -2.08 -9.33 29.77
C ARG A 361 -1.46 -10.71 29.94
N LEU A 362 -0.56 -11.13 29.04
CA LEU A 362 0.16 -12.38 29.17
C LEU A 362 1.30 -12.20 30.15
N SER A 363 1.42 -13.13 31.07
CA SER A 363 2.58 -13.27 31.94
C SER A 363 3.25 -14.60 31.66
N LEU A 364 4.52 -14.72 32.02
CA LEU A 364 5.20 -16.01 32.01
C LEU A 364 4.39 -17.04 32.81
N LYS A 365 3.82 -16.62 33.96
CA LYS A 365 2.99 -17.46 34.81
C LYS A 365 1.76 -18.00 34.07
N SER A 366 1.03 -17.17 33.33
CA SER A 366 -0.16 -17.63 32.61
C SER A 366 0.18 -18.59 31.47
N LEU A 367 1.22 -18.27 30.70
CA LEU A 367 1.62 -19.07 29.53
C LEU A 367 2.17 -20.45 29.91
N LEU A 368 2.93 -20.53 31.02
CA LEU A 368 3.50 -21.78 31.49
C LEU A 368 2.66 -22.47 32.57
N LEU A 369 1.55 -21.88 33.02
CA LEU A 369 0.59 -22.50 33.96
C LEU A 369 0.19 -23.91 33.55
N PRO A 370 -0.01 -24.23 32.24
CA PRO A 370 -0.30 -25.58 31.86
C PRO A 370 0.80 -26.55 32.32
N TRP A 371 2.07 -26.18 32.36
CA TRP A 371 3.17 -27.05 32.77
C TRP A 371 3.40 -26.99 34.29
N ASP A 372 3.07 -28.10 34.95
CA ASP A 372 3.24 -28.26 36.42
C ASP A 372 4.73 -28.22 36.84
N CYS A 373 5.63 -28.58 35.93
CA CYS A 373 7.07 -28.59 36.19
C CYS A 373 7.90 -28.35 34.93
N VAL A 374 9.09 -27.78 35.14
CA VAL A 374 10.16 -27.67 34.15
C VAL A 374 11.32 -28.59 34.53
N TYR A 375 12.08 -29.04 33.55
CA TYR A 375 13.18 -29.97 33.75
C TYR A 375 14.52 -29.35 33.39
N GLY A 376 15.54 -29.59 34.20
CA GLY A 376 16.92 -29.21 33.90
C GLY A 376 17.90 -30.34 34.24
N MET A 377 19.17 -30.11 33.95
CA MET A 377 20.29 -30.92 34.43
C MET A 377 20.93 -30.24 35.65
N ARG A 378 21.20 -31.01 36.72
CA ARG A 378 21.89 -30.52 37.92
C ARG A 378 23.40 -30.71 37.76
N ASP A 379 23.77 -31.81 37.13
CA ASP A 379 25.10 -32.21 36.67
C ASP A 379 24.95 -32.98 35.34
N THR A 380 26.01 -33.55 34.79
CA THR A 380 25.99 -34.24 33.48
C THR A 380 25.12 -35.50 33.43
N LEU A 381 24.66 -36.02 34.57
CA LEU A 381 23.96 -37.31 34.65
C LEU A 381 22.62 -37.22 35.39
N THR A 382 22.38 -36.17 36.18
CA THR A 382 21.24 -36.06 37.07
C THR A 382 20.24 -35.02 36.58
N ARG A 383 19.09 -35.51 36.08
CA ARG A 383 17.92 -34.68 35.78
C ARG A 383 17.26 -34.25 37.07
N TRP A 384 16.94 -32.96 37.17
CA TRP A 384 16.14 -32.42 38.28
C TRP A 384 14.86 -31.82 37.74
N MET A 385 13.79 -31.99 38.51
CA MET A 385 12.46 -31.48 38.21
C MET A 385 12.22 -30.30 39.14
N VAL A 386 11.77 -29.19 38.57
CA VAL A 386 11.39 -27.99 39.33
C VAL A 386 9.90 -27.79 39.16
N ASP A 387 9.19 -27.75 40.27
CA ASP A 387 7.80 -27.33 40.27
C ASP A 387 7.73 -25.84 39.89
N TYR A 388 6.98 -25.55 38.84
CA TYR A 388 6.77 -24.19 38.32
C TYR A 388 6.15 -23.27 39.40
N SER A 389 5.35 -23.85 40.31
CA SER A 389 4.76 -23.19 41.47
C SER A 389 5.81 -22.71 42.48
N THR A 390 6.97 -23.36 42.55
CA THR A 390 7.99 -23.10 43.57
C THR A 390 9.07 -22.13 43.09
N ALA A 391 8.81 -20.83 43.24
CA ALA A 391 9.79 -19.72 43.41
C ALA A 391 10.98 -19.55 42.44
N LEU A 392 11.28 -20.47 41.52
CA LEU A 392 12.55 -20.53 40.80
C LEU A 392 12.62 -19.55 39.61
N LEU A 393 11.48 -19.08 39.14
CA LEU A 393 11.38 -18.03 38.11
C LEU A 393 10.92 -16.69 38.70
N LYS A 394 10.60 -16.65 40.00
CA LYS A 394 10.40 -15.37 40.69
C LYS A 394 11.78 -14.71 40.82
N ASN A 395 11.89 -13.46 40.38
CA ASN A 395 13.12 -12.67 40.34
C ASN A 395 14.15 -13.08 39.26
N TYR A 396 13.76 -13.92 38.30
CA TYR A 396 14.59 -14.25 37.14
C TYR A 396 14.03 -13.61 35.88
N ILE A 397 14.94 -13.13 35.03
CA ILE A 397 14.63 -12.75 33.66
C ILE A 397 14.61 -14.03 32.83
N VAL A 398 13.48 -14.30 32.18
CA VAL A 398 13.25 -15.57 31.50
C VAL A 398 13.22 -15.35 30.01
N VAL A 399 14.11 -16.04 29.30
CA VAL A 399 14.10 -16.10 27.84
C VAL A 399 13.39 -17.38 27.44
N LEU A 400 12.13 -17.25 27.04
CA LEU A 400 11.29 -18.35 26.59
C LEU A 400 11.58 -18.63 25.10
N TYR A 401 12.08 -19.82 24.82
CA TYR A 401 12.35 -20.30 23.47
C TYR A 401 11.22 -21.24 23.03
N LEU A 402 10.44 -20.79 22.05
CA LEU A 402 9.33 -21.54 21.47
C LEU A 402 9.80 -22.14 20.14
N PHE A 403 9.69 -23.45 19.96
CA PHE A 403 10.23 -24.12 18.78
C PHE A 403 9.34 -25.27 18.32
N LYS A 404 9.43 -25.61 17.03
CA LYS A 404 8.91 -26.88 16.49
C LYS A 404 10.06 -27.83 16.28
N GLU A 405 9.85 -29.14 16.30
CA GLU A 405 10.95 -30.09 16.21
C GLU A 405 11.75 -29.94 14.91
N LYS A 406 11.06 -29.56 13.82
CA LYS A 406 11.65 -29.30 12.50
C LYS A 406 12.16 -27.86 12.33
N GLU A 407 11.88 -26.95 13.26
CA GLU A 407 12.22 -25.52 13.20
C GLU A 407 12.99 -25.13 14.47
N LYS A 408 14.33 -25.29 14.42
CA LYS A 408 15.26 -24.99 15.53
C LYS A 408 16.43 -24.08 15.12
N PHE A 409 16.19 -23.18 14.17
CA PHE A 409 17.20 -22.32 13.55
C PHE A 409 17.81 -21.29 14.52
N LEU A 410 17.10 -20.93 15.59
CA LEU A 410 17.53 -19.99 16.62
C LEU A 410 18.26 -20.66 17.78
N ALA A 411 18.13 -21.98 17.97
CA ALA A 411 18.68 -22.71 19.12
C ALA A 411 20.18 -22.48 19.32
N ASP A 412 20.98 -22.61 18.25
CA ASP A 412 22.44 -22.45 18.34
C ASP A 412 22.86 -21.00 18.56
N LYS A 413 22.20 -20.05 17.88
CA LYS A 413 22.44 -18.62 18.07
C LYS A 413 22.14 -18.20 19.51
N LEU A 414 20.99 -18.64 20.04
CA LEU A 414 20.59 -18.39 21.43
C LEU A 414 21.54 -19.07 22.42
N GLY A 415 21.94 -20.32 22.17
CA GLY A 415 22.89 -21.08 23.00
C GLY A 415 24.25 -20.42 23.10
N ALA A 416 24.79 -19.98 21.96
CA ALA A 416 26.04 -19.22 21.91
C ALA A 416 25.93 -17.91 22.71
N ARG A 417 24.79 -17.22 22.60
CA ARG A 417 24.57 -15.95 23.30
C ARG A 417 24.43 -16.12 24.81
N TYR A 418 23.62 -17.08 25.23
CA TYR A 418 23.43 -17.44 26.64
C TYR A 418 24.74 -17.80 27.31
N THR A 419 25.54 -18.68 26.70
CA THR A 419 26.81 -19.15 27.28
C THR A 419 27.87 -18.05 27.36
N LYS A 420 27.98 -17.23 26.31
CA LYS A 420 29.02 -16.20 26.21
C LYS A 420 28.75 -14.97 27.08
N ASN A 421 27.48 -14.56 27.18
CA ASN A 421 27.13 -13.25 27.75
C ASN A 421 26.28 -13.32 29.01
N TRP A 422 25.34 -14.26 29.12
CA TRP A 422 24.35 -14.22 30.20
C TRP A 422 24.72 -15.15 31.34
N LYS A 423 24.97 -16.43 31.06
CA LYS A 423 25.22 -17.48 32.08
C LYS A 423 26.31 -17.11 33.09
N ARG A 424 27.36 -16.38 32.67
CA ARG A 424 28.48 -15.97 33.56
C ARG A 424 28.34 -14.56 34.15
N LYS A 425 27.65 -13.64 33.47
CA LYS A 425 27.59 -12.22 33.86
C LYS A 425 26.27 -11.81 34.51
N HIS A 426 25.21 -12.58 34.26
CA HIS A 426 23.84 -12.32 34.71
C HIS A 426 23.23 -13.62 35.20
N SER A 427 23.53 -13.98 36.46
CA SER A 427 23.04 -15.23 37.07
C SER A 427 21.52 -15.29 37.21
N ASN A 428 20.83 -14.16 37.04
CA ASN A 428 19.37 -14.04 37.07
C ASN A 428 18.71 -14.24 35.69
N VAL A 429 19.45 -14.61 34.63
CA VAL A 429 18.86 -14.92 33.32
C VAL A 429 18.81 -16.42 33.10
N VAL A 430 17.64 -16.95 32.75
CA VAL A 430 17.44 -18.38 32.42
C VAL A 430 16.74 -18.55 31.09
N VAL A 431 17.03 -19.65 30.39
CA VAL A 431 16.35 -20.01 29.15
C VAL A 431 15.41 -21.18 29.42
N VAL A 432 14.16 -21.07 28.97
CA VAL A 432 13.14 -22.13 29.04
C VAL A 432 12.74 -22.50 27.61
N ALA A 433 13.01 -23.75 27.21
CA ALA A 433 12.63 -24.27 25.90
C ALA A 433 11.28 -24.98 25.98
N VAL A 434 10.37 -24.63 25.06
CA VAL A 434 9.04 -25.23 24.94
C VAL A 434 8.83 -25.67 23.51
N ASN A 435 8.55 -26.96 23.32
CA ASN A 435 8.09 -27.45 22.04
C ASN A 435 6.63 -27.05 21.83
N ILE A 436 6.34 -26.28 20.79
CA ILE A 436 5.00 -25.77 20.48
C ILE A 436 4.20 -26.66 19.53
N ASP A 437 4.84 -27.60 18.81
CA ASP A 437 4.14 -28.54 17.92
C ASP A 437 3.64 -29.80 18.65
N GLY A 438 4.00 -29.96 19.93
CA GLY A 438 3.57 -31.07 20.77
C GLY A 438 4.21 -32.42 20.42
N SER A 439 5.10 -32.48 19.42
CA SER A 439 5.79 -33.71 19.05
C SER A 439 6.73 -34.20 20.15
N HIS A 440 7.06 -35.49 20.12
CA HIS A 440 8.01 -36.06 21.06
C HIS A 440 9.43 -35.61 20.72
N THR A 441 10.05 -34.86 21.62
CA THR A 441 11.39 -34.29 21.44
C THR A 441 12.28 -34.66 22.62
N SER A 442 13.50 -35.15 22.35
CA SER A 442 14.50 -35.28 23.40
C SER A 442 14.95 -33.89 23.82
N GLY A 443 14.57 -33.45 25.01
CA GLY A 443 15.00 -32.17 25.58
C GLY A 443 16.45 -32.19 26.09
N GLU A 444 17.18 -33.30 25.91
CA GLU A 444 18.51 -33.51 26.49
C GLU A 444 19.54 -32.52 25.97
N ASP A 445 19.52 -32.20 24.67
CA ASP A 445 20.42 -31.22 24.07
C ASP A 445 20.25 -29.82 24.67
N PHE A 446 19.01 -29.41 24.96
CA PHE A 446 18.73 -28.14 25.61
C PHE A 446 19.16 -28.16 27.09
N MET A 447 18.88 -29.25 27.81
CA MET A 447 19.31 -29.39 29.20
C MET A 447 20.84 -29.40 29.33
N ALA A 448 21.56 -30.02 28.37
CA ALA A 448 23.03 -30.01 28.32
C ALA A 448 23.61 -28.59 28.13
N ARG A 449 22.86 -27.68 27.49
CA ARG A 449 23.19 -26.25 27.39
C ARG A 449 22.95 -25.47 28.69
N GLY A 450 22.35 -26.12 29.70
CA GLY A 450 21.94 -25.52 30.96
C GLY A 450 20.64 -24.72 30.84
N TRP A 451 19.74 -25.15 29.95
CA TRP A 451 18.40 -24.60 29.79
C TRP A 451 17.38 -25.47 30.53
N PHE A 452 16.24 -24.87 30.85
CA PHE A 452 15.07 -25.59 31.31
C PHE A 452 14.23 -26.04 30.12
N VAL A 453 13.55 -27.17 30.24
CA VAL A 453 12.70 -27.72 29.19
C VAL A 453 11.32 -28.05 29.74
N CYS A 454 10.28 -27.55 29.08
CA CYS A 454 8.91 -28.00 29.24
C CYS A 454 8.70 -29.26 28.41
N ARG A 455 8.30 -30.38 29.04
CA ARG A 455 8.00 -31.61 28.27
C ARG A 455 6.85 -31.37 27.30
N ALA A 456 7.00 -31.87 26.08
CA ALA A 456 5.97 -31.79 25.06
C ALA A 456 4.68 -32.46 25.56
N LYS A 457 3.60 -31.69 25.52
CA LYS A 457 2.23 -32.14 25.81
C LYS A 457 1.34 -31.46 24.76
N PRO A 458 0.81 -32.18 23.75
CA PRO A 458 0.12 -31.56 22.61
C PRO A 458 -0.97 -30.57 23.01
N THR A 459 -1.83 -30.94 23.96
CA THR A 459 -2.92 -30.09 24.44
C THR A 459 -2.43 -28.80 25.12
N LYS A 460 -1.35 -28.88 25.89
CA LYS A 460 -0.75 -27.71 26.57
C LYS A 460 -0.04 -26.79 25.56
N SER A 461 0.61 -27.39 24.57
CA SER A 461 1.33 -26.69 23.50
C SER A 461 0.36 -25.92 22.60
N ALA A 462 -0.75 -26.56 22.20
CA ALA A 462 -1.83 -25.90 21.46
C ALA A 462 -2.41 -24.71 22.22
N LYS A 463 -2.72 -24.88 23.52
CA LYS A 463 -3.22 -23.78 24.36
C LYS A 463 -2.24 -22.60 24.43
N LEU A 464 -0.95 -22.87 24.61
CA LEU A 464 0.08 -21.82 24.58
C LEU A 464 0.10 -21.11 23.23
N CYS A 465 -0.01 -21.85 22.12
CA CYS A 465 -0.04 -21.27 20.80
C CYS A 465 -1.25 -20.33 20.61
N ASP A 466 -2.43 -20.78 21.03
CA ASP A 466 -3.68 -20.01 20.93
C ASP A 466 -3.66 -18.73 21.78
N GLU A 467 -3.02 -18.79 22.96
CA GLU A 467 -2.88 -17.63 23.84
C GLU A 467 -1.81 -16.65 23.35
N PHE A 468 -0.67 -17.16 22.88
CA PHE A 468 0.45 -16.32 22.49
C PHE A 468 0.33 -15.82 21.05
N PHE A 469 0.21 -16.68 20.05
CA PHE A 469 0.18 -16.23 18.65
C PHE A 469 -1.17 -15.59 18.32
N HIS A 470 -1.19 -14.64 17.38
CA HIS A 470 -2.46 -14.15 16.85
C HIS A 470 -3.07 -15.22 15.93
N PRO A 471 -4.39 -15.40 15.84
CA PRO A 471 -5.00 -16.41 14.95
C PRO A 471 -4.61 -16.29 13.47
N LEU A 472 -4.22 -15.09 13.02
CA LEU A 472 -3.72 -14.84 11.66
C LEU A 472 -2.19 -15.00 11.51
N CYS A 473 -1.48 -15.22 12.62
CA CYS A 473 -0.05 -15.49 12.63
C CYS A 473 0.16 -16.97 12.90
N ASN A 474 0.69 -17.71 11.93
CA ASN A 474 1.01 -19.11 12.15
C ASN A 474 2.06 -19.26 13.25
N PRO A 475 1.87 -20.17 14.23
CA PRO A 475 2.90 -20.47 15.21
C PRO A 475 4.20 -20.86 14.52
N CYS A 476 5.30 -20.24 14.93
CA CYS A 476 6.63 -20.46 14.37
C CYS A 476 7.68 -20.41 15.48
N GLU A 477 8.90 -20.84 15.15
CA GLU A 477 10.03 -20.70 16.06
C GLU A 477 10.25 -19.23 16.46
N THR A 478 10.29 -18.95 17.76
CA THR A 478 10.53 -17.60 18.27
C THR A 478 11.17 -17.59 19.66
N VAL A 479 11.63 -16.42 20.08
CA VAL A 479 12.23 -16.15 21.39
C VAL A 479 11.51 -14.97 22.01
N VAL A 480 11.06 -15.13 23.25
CA VAL A 480 10.35 -14.10 24.01
C VAL A 480 11.09 -13.85 25.31
N ALA A 481 11.42 -12.60 25.60
CA ALA A 481 12.05 -12.19 26.84
C ALA A 481 10.99 -11.71 27.84
N PHE A 482 11.03 -12.25 29.05
CA PHE A 482 10.22 -11.84 30.19
C PHE A 482 11.12 -11.22 31.26
N GLY A 483 10.63 -10.16 31.88
CA GLY A 483 11.27 -9.53 33.03
C GLY A 483 11.20 -10.40 34.28
N ASP A 484 11.84 -9.93 35.33
CA ASP A 484 11.78 -10.52 36.67
C ASP A 484 10.41 -10.37 37.34
N ASP A 485 9.60 -9.42 36.84
CA ASP A 485 8.17 -9.27 37.08
C ASP A 485 7.29 -10.28 36.33
N GLY A 486 7.89 -11.07 35.43
CA GLY A 486 7.19 -12.04 34.58
C GLY A 486 6.40 -11.43 33.42
N MET A 487 6.61 -10.16 33.10
CA MET A 487 5.98 -9.45 31.99
C MET A 487 6.86 -9.47 30.75
N ILE A 488 6.26 -9.38 29.56
CA ILE A 488 7.00 -9.39 28.29
C ILE A 488 7.85 -8.11 28.18
N GLN A 489 9.15 -8.26 27.93
CA GLN A 489 10.08 -7.16 27.63
C GLN A 489 10.35 -7.01 26.13
N SER A 490 10.42 -8.12 25.39
CA SER A 490 10.54 -8.16 23.93
C SER A 490 10.11 -9.52 23.40
N MET A 491 9.60 -9.53 22.17
CA MET A 491 9.19 -10.68 21.36
C MET A 491 10.00 -10.78 20.06
N ASP A 492 10.96 -9.88 19.81
CA ASP A 492 11.82 -9.91 18.61
C ASP A 492 13.10 -10.71 18.88
N PRO A 493 13.26 -11.89 18.27
CA PRO A 493 14.47 -12.69 18.45
C PRO A 493 15.74 -11.95 18.04
N ASN A 494 15.68 -11.10 17.01
CA ASN A 494 16.85 -10.36 16.55
C ASN A 494 17.27 -9.28 17.56
N HIS A 495 16.30 -8.60 18.18
CA HIS A 495 16.55 -7.67 19.27
C HIS A 495 17.19 -8.39 20.46
N ILE A 496 16.54 -9.45 20.94
CA ILE A 496 16.98 -10.23 22.12
C ILE A 496 18.39 -10.79 21.92
N LEU A 497 18.70 -11.37 20.74
CA LEU A 497 20.01 -11.95 20.45
C LEU A 497 21.12 -10.88 20.32
N LYS A 498 20.78 -9.66 19.89
CA LYS A 498 21.73 -8.55 19.79
C LYS A 498 22.00 -7.87 21.13
N CYS A 499 21.02 -7.84 22.04
CA CYS A 499 21.15 -7.26 23.37
C CYS A 499 22.36 -7.79 24.14
N ARG A 500 23.13 -6.86 24.73
CA ARG A 500 24.39 -7.19 25.43
C ARG A 500 24.15 -7.60 26.87
N HIS A 501 23.20 -6.97 27.53
CA HIS A 501 22.75 -7.25 28.89
C HIS A 501 21.24 -7.05 28.98
N PRO A 502 20.54 -7.76 29.88
CA PRO A 502 19.18 -7.41 30.26
C PRO A 502 19.12 -6.02 30.94
N PRO A 503 17.93 -5.42 31.07
CA PRO A 503 16.61 -5.87 30.55
C PRO A 503 16.51 -5.76 29.03
N PHE A 504 15.64 -6.58 28.42
CA PHE A 504 15.48 -6.72 26.97
C PHE A 504 14.39 -5.81 26.41
N HIS A 505 14.40 -4.52 26.77
CA HIS A 505 13.33 -3.59 26.37
C HIS A 505 13.29 -3.38 24.85
N GLY A 506 12.32 -4.01 24.20
CA GLY A 506 11.96 -3.78 22.81
C GLY A 506 10.75 -2.86 22.68
N ASP A 507 10.53 -2.34 21.48
CA ASP A 507 9.27 -1.67 21.14
C ASP A 507 8.24 -2.75 20.74
N LEU A 508 7.43 -3.18 21.71
CA LEU A 508 6.45 -4.22 21.50
C LEU A 508 5.43 -3.88 20.41
N ARG A 509 5.13 -2.60 20.15
CA ARG A 509 4.18 -2.23 19.08
C ARG A 509 4.81 -2.48 17.71
N GLU A 510 6.05 -2.04 17.52
CA GLU A 510 6.80 -2.33 16.30
C GLU A 510 7.05 -3.84 16.12
N GLU A 511 7.28 -4.57 17.20
CA GLU A 511 7.46 -6.03 17.16
C GLU A 511 6.18 -6.76 16.74
N ILE A 512 5.01 -6.33 17.24
CA ILE A 512 3.71 -6.87 16.83
C ILE A 512 3.44 -6.56 15.35
N ALA A 513 3.72 -5.34 14.91
CA ALA A 513 3.54 -4.96 13.52
C ALA A 513 4.42 -5.80 12.58
N ARG A 514 5.67 -6.06 12.98
CA ARG A 514 6.58 -6.97 12.26
C ARG A 514 6.07 -8.41 12.22
N ALA A 515 5.52 -8.92 13.32
CA ALA A 515 4.95 -10.26 13.35
C ALA A 515 3.76 -10.41 12.38
N PHE A 516 2.98 -9.36 12.16
CA PHE A 516 1.93 -9.35 11.13
C PHE A 516 2.51 -9.27 9.71
N ASP A 517 3.52 -8.42 9.48
CA ASP A 517 4.23 -8.34 8.19
C ASP A 517 4.84 -9.70 7.79
N ASP A 518 5.51 -10.37 8.73
CA ASP A 518 6.08 -11.71 8.55
C ASP A 518 5.01 -12.79 8.27
N ALA A 519 3.77 -12.57 8.71
CA ALA A 519 2.63 -13.43 8.42
C ALA A 519 1.97 -13.15 7.06
N GLY A 520 2.50 -12.21 6.27
CA GLY A 520 1.99 -11.83 4.95
C GLY A 520 1.04 -10.63 4.96
N LEU A 521 0.80 -10.00 6.12
CA LEU A 521 0.01 -8.78 6.24
C LEU A 521 0.89 -7.54 6.01
N HIS A 522 1.48 -7.45 4.82
CA HIS A 522 2.53 -6.46 4.50
C HIS A 522 2.11 -5.00 4.69
N TYR A 523 0.80 -4.72 4.64
CA TYR A 523 0.28 -3.39 4.91
C TYR A 523 0.44 -2.95 6.37
N MET A 524 0.76 -3.86 7.31
CA MET A 524 1.12 -3.53 8.69
C MET A 524 2.55 -2.96 8.82
N ARG A 525 3.32 -2.95 7.74
CA ARG A 525 4.68 -2.44 7.73
C ARG A 525 4.73 -0.91 7.72
N HIS A 526 5.86 -0.36 8.19
CA HIS A 526 6.25 1.04 7.99
C HIS A 526 5.26 2.11 8.48
N TYR A 527 4.51 1.82 9.54
CA TYR A 527 3.75 2.84 10.26
C TYR A 527 4.55 3.25 11.51
N ASN A 528 4.53 4.54 11.85
CA ASN A 528 5.13 5.01 13.09
C ASN A 528 4.17 4.71 14.25
N TYR A 529 4.46 3.65 15.01
CA TYR A 529 3.63 3.21 16.13
C TYR A 529 4.08 3.77 17.48
N SER A 530 5.07 4.67 17.48
CA SER A 530 5.64 5.32 18.67
C SER A 530 4.73 6.38 19.28
#